data_AF-A0A1E3RKF9-F1
#
_entry.id   AF-A0A1E3RKF9-F1
#
_cell.length_a   1.000
_cell.length_b   1.000
_cell.length_c   1.000
_cell.angle_alpha   90.00
_cell.angle_beta   90.00
_cell.angle_gamma   90.00
#
_symmetry.space_group_name_H-M   'P 1'
#
loop_
_entity.id
_entity.type
_entity.pdbx_description
1 polymer ?
#
loop_
_entity_poly.entity_id
_entity_poly.type
_entity_poly.pdbx_seq_one_letter_code
_entity_poly.pdbx_strand_id
1 'polypeptide(L)' 'MPFGGGARRCPGANLAMLEMRVILATVLRRVRLAPDRPQPEKRKAHHVTIVPDRGVRVVVTARLAATPRVVS' A
#
# COMPACT_ATOMS: atom_id res chain seq x y z
N MET A 1 14.37 10.84 2.88
CA MET A 1 14.25 9.73 3.85
C MET A 1 12.81 9.63 4.35
N PRO A 2 12.04 8.56 4.06
CA PRO A 2 10.58 8.50 4.30
C PRO A 2 10.16 8.42 5.77
N PHE A 3 11.08 8.10 6.69
CA PHE A 3 10.81 7.92 8.12
C PHE A 3 11.70 8.83 9.01
N GLY A 4 12.13 9.98 8.48
CA GLY A 4 13.09 10.86 9.17
C GLY A 4 14.51 10.27 9.21
N GLY A 5 15.35 10.79 10.10
CA GLY A 5 16.75 10.39 10.25
C GLY A 5 17.36 10.82 11.58
N GLY A 6 18.51 10.22 11.93
CA GLY A 6 19.21 10.48 13.20
C GLY A 6 18.38 10.14 14.43
N ALA A 7 18.60 10.89 15.53
CA ALA A 7 17.93 10.68 16.81
C ALA A 7 16.40 10.88 16.78
N ARG A 8 15.84 11.52 15.75
CA ARG A 8 14.40 11.73 15.56
C ARG A 8 13.81 10.86 14.44
N ARG A 9 14.45 9.74 14.11
CA ARG A 9 13.88 8.74 13.20
C ARG A 9 12.58 8.18 13.78
N CYS A 10 11.60 7.90 12.93
CA CYS A 10 10.36 7.26 13.34
C CYS A 10 10.64 5.91 14.00
N PRO A 11 10.19 5.68 15.25
CA PRO A 11 10.38 4.40 15.94
C PRO A 11 9.65 3.25 15.22
N GLY A 12 8.52 3.55 14.55
CA GLY A 12 7.73 2.58 13.80
C GLY A 12 8.23 2.26 12.39
N ALA A 13 9.37 2.80 11.95
CA ALA A 13 9.82 2.68 10.56
C ALA A 13 9.99 1.22 10.07
N ASN A 14 10.49 0.32 10.92
CA ASN A 14 10.68 -1.09 10.54
C ASN A 14 9.33 -1.81 10.45
N LEU A 15 8.41 -1.53 11.38
CA LEU A 15 7.06 -2.07 11.37
C LEU A 15 6.29 -1.61 10.13
N ALA A 16 6.28 -0.31 9.84
CA ALA A 16 5.61 0.25 8.66
C ALA A 16 6.13 -0.39 7.36
N MET A 17 7.45 -0.58 7.24
CA MET A 17 8.04 -1.27 6.09
C MET A 17 7.67 -2.74 6.00
N LEU A 18 7.58 -3.45 7.13
CA LEU A 18 7.12 -4.84 7.17
C LEU A 18 5.66 -4.93 6.73
N GLU A 19 4.78 -4.12 7.31
CA GLU A 19 3.36 -4.07 6.99
C GLU A 19 3.14 -3.79 5.51
N MET A 20 3.79 -2.77 4.95
CA MET A 20 3.67 -2.45 3.52
C MET A 20 4.06 -3.65 2.64
N ARG A 21 5.17 -4.33 2.95
CA ARG A 21 5.58 -5.53 2.19
C ARG A 21 4.56 -6.66 2.31
N VAL A 22 4.09 -6.94 3.53
CA VAL A 22 3.15 -8.02 3.80
C VAL A 22 1.81 -7.73 3.12
N ILE A 23 1.27 -6.52 3.26
CA ILE A 23 0.00 -6.09 2.66
C ILE A 23 0.09 -6.18 1.14
N LEU A 24 1.07 -5.53 0.52
CA LEU A 24 1.20 -5.51 -0.94
C LEU A 24 1.38 -6.91 -1.51
N ALA A 25 2.28 -7.70 -0.94
CA ALA A 25 2.52 -9.05 -1.43
C ALA A 25 1.29 -9.95 -1.24
N THR A 26 0.51 -9.74 -0.17
CA THR A 26 -0.69 -10.53 0.11
C THR A 26 -1.84 -10.17 -0.80
N VAL A 27 -2.10 -8.88 -1.02
CA VAL A 27 -3.17 -8.40 -1.90
C VAL A 27 -2.86 -8.77 -3.35
N LEU A 28 -1.67 -8.43 -3.85
CA LEU A 28 -1.31 -8.60 -5.27
C LEU A 28 -1.14 -10.06 -5.69
N ARG A 29 -0.93 -11.00 -4.75
CA ARG A 29 -0.97 -12.44 -5.04
C ARG A 29 -2.37 -13.02 -5.16
N ARG A 30 -3.39 -12.34 -4.63
CA ARG A 30 -4.78 -12.86 -4.54
C ARG A 30 -5.71 -12.20 -5.52
N VAL A 31 -5.42 -10.98 -5.97
CA VAL A 31 -6.29 -10.23 -6.87
C VAL A 31 -5.50 -9.45 -7.90
N ARG A 32 -6.08 -9.32 -9.10
CA ARG A 32 -5.70 -8.27 -10.05
C ARG A 32 -6.55 -7.04 -9.78
N LEU A 33 -5.90 -5.88 -9.71
CA LEU A 33 -6.54 -4.60 -9.46
C LEU A 33 -6.42 -3.72 -10.70
N ALA A 34 -7.49 -2.97 -10.99
CA ALA A 34 -7.49 -1.90 -11.99
C ALA A 34 -8.03 -0.60 -11.36
N PRO A 35 -7.62 0.57 -11.85
CA PRO A 35 -8.23 1.84 -11.48
C PRO A 35 -9.74 1.83 -11.76
N ASP A 36 -10.52 2.53 -10.93
CA ASP A 36 -11.96 2.74 -11.18
C ASP A 36 -12.24 3.68 -12.36
N ARG A 37 -11.21 4.40 -12.83
CA ARG A 37 -11.28 5.38 -13.92
C ARG A 37 -9.89 5.60 -14.56
N PRO A 38 -9.81 6.16 -15.77
CA PRO A 38 -8.52 6.41 -16.43
C PRO A 38 -7.73 7.59 -15.82
N GLN A 39 -8.38 8.55 -15.18
CA GLN A 39 -7.69 9.72 -14.63
C GLN A 39 -6.91 9.38 -13.35
N PRO A 40 -5.65 9.80 -13.23
CA PRO A 40 -4.87 9.64 -12.01
C PRO A 40 -5.56 10.22 -10.78
N GLU A 41 -5.31 9.59 -9.63
CA GLU A 41 -5.84 10.07 -8.36
C GLU A 41 -5.09 11.35 -7.93
N LYS A 42 -5.84 12.41 -7.62
CA LYS A 42 -5.28 13.65 -7.09
C LYS A 42 -4.93 13.46 -5.62
N ARG A 43 -3.89 14.16 -5.18
CA ARG A 43 -3.43 14.17 -3.79
C ARG A 43 -3.98 15.42 -3.10
N LYS A 44 -4.35 15.30 -1.83
CA LYS A 44 -4.66 16.44 -0.96
C LYS A 44 -3.94 16.33 0.37
N ALA A 45 -3.67 17.47 0.98
CA ALA A 45 -3.22 17.49 2.36
C ALA A 45 -4.39 17.14 3.29
N HIS A 46 -4.12 16.29 4.27
CA HIS A 46 -5.01 16.01 5.38
C HIS A 46 -4.17 16.01 6.66
N HIS A 47 -4.25 17.11 7.41
CA HIS A 47 -3.34 17.40 8.51
C HIS A 47 -1.87 17.30 8.05
N VAL A 48 -1.06 16.53 8.77
CA VAL A 48 0.37 16.31 8.46
C VAL A 48 0.61 15.22 7.41
N THR A 49 -0.46 14.68 6.80
CA THR A 49 -0.36 13.58 5.82
C THR A 49 -0.85 14.00 4.44
N ILE A 50 -0.33 13.33 3.40
CA ILE A 50 -0.85 13.43 2.04
C ILE A 50 -1.73 12.22 1.80
N VAL A 51 -3.00 12.48 1.45
CA VAL A 51 -4.00 11.45 1.21
C VAL A 51 -4.55 11.57 -0.22
N PRO A 52 -5.11 10.50 -0.79
CA PRO A 52 -5.82 10.56 -2.04
C PRO A 52 -7.15 11.29 -1.87
N ASP A 53 -7.56 12.04 -2.87
CA ASP A 53 -8.77 12.86 -2.80
C ASP A 53 -10.05 12.02 -2.65
N ARG A 54 -10.12 10.92 -3.41
CA ARG A 54 -11.24 9.96 -3.46
C ARG A 54 -10.95 8.62 -2.79
N GLY A 55 -9.87 8.53 -2.00
CA GLY A 55 -9.55 7.32 -1.22
C GLY A 55 -9.01 6.10 -1.99
N VAL A 56 -8.46 6.29 -3.20
CA VAL A 56 -7.90 5.20 -4.07
C VAL A 56 -8.90 4.09 -4.37
N ARG A 57 -10.05 4.44 -4.97
CA ARG A 57 -10.98 3.40 -5.44
C ARG A 57 -10.35 2.56 -6.55
N VAL A 58 -10.45 1.24 -6.40
CA VAL A 58 -9.95 0.24 -7.35
C VAL A 58 -11.00 -0.85 -7.55
N VAL A 59 -10.94 -1.51 -8.72
CA VAL A 59 -11.80 -2.63 -9.08
C VAL A 59 -10.95 -3.91 -9.09
N VAL A 60 -11.49 -4.98 -8.50
CA VAL A 60 -10.90 -6.32 -8.64
C VAL A 60 -11.33 -6.89 -9.98
N THR A 61 -10.39 -7.09 -10.90
CA THR A 61 -10.67 -7.63 -12.24
C THR A 61 -10.55 -9.14 -12.30
N ALA A 62 -9.80 -9.75 -11.38
CA ALA A 62 -9.70 -11.20 -11.24
C ALA A 62 -9.33 -11.58 -9.80
N ARG A 63 -9.80 -12.75 -9.35
CA ARG A 63 -9.26 -13.45 -8.18
C ARG A 63 -8.25 -14.49 -8.64
N LEU A 64 -7.08 -14.50 -8.02
CA LEU A 64 -5.98 -15.40 -8.31
C LEU A 64 -6.02 -16.57 -7.33
N ALA A 65 -5.74 -17.78 -7.81
CA ALA A 65 -5.63 -18.97 -6.97
C ALA A 65 -4.52 -18.75 -5.93
N ALA A 66 -4.78 -19.16 -4.68
CA ALA A 66 -3.80 -19.02 -3.63
C ALA A 66 -2.61 -19.97 -3.88
N THR A 67 -1.43 -19.43 -4.16
CA THR A 67 -0.19 -20.23 -4.12
C THR A 67 0.12 -20.57 -2.65
N PRO A 68 0.29 -21.85 -2.28
CA PRO A 68 0.70 -22.21 -0.93
C PRO A 68 2.03 -21.54 -0.59
N ARG A 69 2.14 -20.94 0.61
CA ARG A 69 3.42 -20.46 1.12
C ARG A 69 4.19 -21.64 1.70
N VAL A 70 5.27 -22.04 1.03
CA VAL A 70 6.33 -22.84 1.67
C VAL A 70 7.13 -21.86 2.53
N VAL A 71 7.07 -22.02 3.84
CA VAL A 71 7.95 -21.30 4.78
C VAL A 71 9.25 -22.11 4.81
N SER A 72 10.35 -21.49 4.36
CA SER A 72 11.70 -22.03 4.49
C SER A 72 12.35 -21.53 5.77
#